data_AF-A0A7R6SSH8-F1
#
_entry.id   AF-A0A7R6SSH8-F1
#
_cell.length_a   1.000
_cell.length_b   1.000
_cell.length_c   1.000
_cell.angle_alpha   90.00
_cell.angle_beta   90.00
_cell.angle_gamma   90.00
#
_symmetry.space_group_name_H-M   'P 1'
#
loop_
_entity.id
_entity.type
_entity.pdbx_description
1 polymer ?
#
loop_
_entity_poly.entity_id
_entity_poly.type
_entity_poly.pdbx_seq_one_letter_code
_entity_poly.pdbx_strand_id
1 'polypeptide(L)'
;MCFGSGSPATLMVAPEELSVRVEENSDQCIVDGEHFFVRGHIELPVAGADEPFIWSVWVSLSEQSFDHMSEHWESEGRENCEAYFGWLMTNLPCYPETMHTENQCSISACWASPTSFSGAI
;
A
#
# COMPACT_ATOMS: atom_id res chain seq x y z
N MET A 1 -13.39 10.03 1.73
CA MET A 1 -12.37 10.66 0.86
C MET A 1 -11.04 9.94 1.01
N CYS A 2 -10.34 9.63 -0.09
CA CYS A 2 -9.08 8.87 -0.07
C CYS A 2 -7.95 9.70 -0.70
N PHE A 3 -6.86 9.89 0.05
CA PHE A 3 -5.70 10.66 -0.41
C PHE A 3 -4.47 9.76 -0.46
N GLY A 4 -3.74 9.79 -1.57
CA GLY A 4 -2.57 8.94 -1.75
C GLY A 4 -1.51 9.55 -2.64
N SER A 5 -0.29 9.01 -2.51
CA SER A 5 0.82 9.34 -3.40
C SER A 5 0.88 8.37 -4.58
N GLY A 6 1.46 8.82 -5.69
CA GLY A 6 1.77 7.95 -6.82
C GLY A 6 2.76 6.84 -6.45
N SER A 7 2.99 5.93 -7.37
CA SER A 7 3.87 4.78 -7.16
C SER A 7 5.27 5.19 -6.69
N PRO A 8 5.84 4.49 -5.67
CA PRO A 8 7.16 4.77 -5.15
C PRO A 8 8.26 4.45 -6.16
N ALA A 9 7.95 3.72 -7.24
CA ALA A 9 8.85 3.44 -8.34
C ALA A 9 9.47 4.70 -8.95
N THR A 10 8.71 5.80 -9.00
CA THR A 10 9.17 7.09 -9.53
C THR A 10 10.34 7.71 -8.75
N LEU A 11 10.61 7.23 -7.52
CA LEU A 11 11.74 7.65 -6.71
C LEU A 11 13.04 6.89 -7.06
N MET A 12 12.92 5.71 -7.67
CA MET A 12 14.04 4.80 -7.90
C MET A 12 14.38 4.65 -9.39
N VAL A 13 13.38 4.83 -10.25
CA VAL A 13 13.49 4.59 -11.69
C VAL A 13 13.07 5.85 -12.44
N ALA A 14 13.82 6.19 -13.48
CA ALA A 14 13.49 7.32 -14.35
C ALA A 14 12.15 7.05 -15.07
N PRO A 15 11.32 8.08 -15.32
CA PRO A 15 9.99 7.90 -15.91
C PRO A 15 9.98 7.13 -17.23
N GLU A 16 11.05 7.26 -18.02
CA GLU A 16 11.25 6.59 -19.31
C GLU A 16 11.58 5.09 -19.20
N GLU A 17 12.08 4.64 -18.05
CA GLU A 17 12.47 3.25 -17.81
C GLU A 17 11.41 2.47 -17.00
N LEU A 18 10.39 3.14 -16.47
CA LEU A 18 9.34 2.53 -15.65
C LEU A 18 8.69 1.33 -16.34
N SER A 19 8.31 1.45 -17.61
CA SER A 19 7.62 0.37 -18.33
C SER A 19 8.48 -0.88 -18.57
N VAL A 20 9.80 -0.78 -18.38
CA VAL A 20 10.74 -1.88 -18.61
C VAL A 20 11.19 -2.50 -17.29
N ARG A 21 11.34 -1.67 -16.25
CA ARG A 21 11.93 -2.06 -14.96
C ARG A 21 10.90 -2.24 -13.85
N VAL A 22 9.67 -1.78 -14.04
CA VAL A 22 8.63 -1.75 -13.01
C VAL A 22 7.41 -2.54 -13.47
N GLU A 23 7.03 -3.51 -12.65
CA GLU A 23 5.78 -4.24 -12.79
C GLU A 23 4.83 -3.75 -11.69
N GLU A 24 3.82 -2.95 -12.06
CA GLU A 24 2.87 -2.41 -11.09
C GLU A 24 1.41 -2.56 -11.53
N ASN A 25 0.54 -2.66 -10.54
CA ASN A 25 -0.90 -2.58 -10.67
C ASN A 25 -1.46 -1.59 -9.62
N SER A 26 -2.78 -1.55 -9.46
CA SER A 26 -3.43 -0.64 -8.51
C SER A 26 -2.88 -0.78 -7.08
N ASP A 27 -2.53 -1.99 -6.64
CA ASP A 27 -2.24 -2.30 -5.24
C ASP A 27 -0.83 -2.89 -4.99
N GLN A 28 -0.09 -3.23 -6.04
CA GLN A 28 1.24 -3.85 -5.95
C GLN A 28 2.19 -3.19 -6.93
N CYS A 29 3.46 -3.05 -6.54
CA CYS A 29 4.52 -2.52 -7.38
C CYS A 29 5.82 -3.27 -7.11
N ILE A 30 6.46 -3.76 -8.16
CA ILE A 30 7.73 -4.48 -8.11
C ILE A 30 8.72 -3.73 -8.99
N VAL A 31 9.88 -3.39 -8.45
CA VAL A 31 10.96 -2.69 -9.19
C VAL A 31 12.17 -3.62 -9.30
N ASP A 32 12.62 -3.85 -10.53
CA ASP A 32 13.76 -4.70 -10.92
C ASP A 32 13.71 -6.14 -10.40
N GLY A 33 12.55 -6.59 -9.90
CA GLY A 33 12.40 -7.90 -9.23
C GLY A 33 13.07 -7.98 -7.86
N GLU A 34 13.57 -6.86 -7.32
CA GLU A 34 14.28 -6.82 -6.02
C GLU A 34 13.53 -6.01 -4.96
N HIS A 35 12.76 -5.02 -5.38
CA HIS A 35 12.02 -4.14 -4.46
C HIS A 35 10.52 -4.35 -4.61
N PHE A 36 9.89 -4.77 -3.51
CA PHE A 36 8.46 -5.10 -3.46
C PHE A 36 7.70 -4.07 -2.63
N PHE A 37 6.63 -3.53 -3.21
CA PHE A 37 5.77 -2.55 -2.56
C PHE A 37 4.31 -2.97 -2.68
N VAL A 38 3.56 -2.70 -1.62
CA VAL A 38 2.10 -2.87 -1.58
C VAL A 38 1.43 -1.57 -1.18
N ARG A 39 0.25 -1.32 -1.74
CA ARG A 39 -0.63 -0.24 -1.33
C ARG A 39 -1.46 -0.68 -0.13
N GLY A 40 -1.32 0.04 0.97
CA GLY A 40 -2.12 -0.10 2.18
C GLY A 40 -2.99 1.13 2.40
N HIS A 41 -4.05 0.97 3.19
CA HIS A 41 -4.94 2.05 3.60
C HIS A 41 -4.85 2.26 5.11
N ILE A 42 -4.58 3.49 5.53
CA ILE A 42 -4.65 3.91 6.93
C ILE A 42 -5.96 4.67 7.11
N GLU A 43 -6.87 4.08 7.87
CA GLU A 43 -8.16 4.70 8.21
C GLU A 43 -8.03 5.46 9.52
N LEU A 44 -8.43 6.74 9.50
CA LEU A 44 -8.41 7.64 10.63
C LEU A 44 -9.85 8.07 10.95
N PRO A 45 -10.39 7.71 12.11
CA PRO A 45 -11.72 8.16 12.50
C PRO A 45 -11.71 9.66 12.79
N VAL A 46 -12.58 10.42 12.12
CA VAL A 46 -12.71 11.86 12.31
C VAL A 46 -13.92 12.13 13.19
N ALA A 47 -13.70 12.81 14.32
CA ALA A 47 -14.78 13.14 15.25
C ALA A 47 -15.83 14.03 14.56
N GLY A 48 -17.08 13.56 14.51
CA GLY A 48 -18.20 14.30 13.92
C GLY A 48 -18.34 14.16 12.39
N ALA A 49 -17.58 13.27 11.75
CA ALA A 49 -17.80 12.88 10.36
C ALA A 49 -18.39 11.45 10.30
N ASP A 50 -19.30 11.20 9.36
CA ASP A 50 -19.90 9.88 9.16
C ASP A 50 -18.97 8.90 8.42
N GLU A 51 -17.98 9.42 7.69
CA GLU A 51 -16.99 8.62 6.97
C GLU A 51 -15.58 8.78 7.56
N PRO A 52 -14.78 7.70 7.62
CA PRO A 52 -13.39 7.80 8.02
C PRO A 52 -12.58 8.57 6.97
N PHE A 53 -11.50 9.19 7.43
CA PHE A 53 -10.48 9.73 6.55
C PHE A 53 -9.51 8.61 6.17
N ILE A 54 -9.23 8.40 4.89
CA ILE A 54 -8.39 7.29 4.42
C ILE A 54 -7.13 7.84 3.73
N TRP A 55 -5.97 7.38 4.19
CA TRP A 55 -4.69 7.57 3.51
C TRP A 55 -4.32 6.31 2.72
N SER A 56 -4.16 6.43 1.40
CA SER A 56 -3.48 5.42 0.60
C SER A 56 -1.98 5.62 0.67
N VAL A 57 -1.32 4.64 1.28
CA VAL A 57 0.13 4.63 1.49
C VAL A 57 0.76 3.45 0.79
N TRP A 58 1.98 3.64 0.34
CA TRP A 58 2.84 2.57 -0.16
C TRP A 58 3.75 2.09 0.96
N VAL A 59 3.90 0.78 1.06
CA VAL A 59 4.75 0.14 2.05
C VAL A 59 5.66 -0.85 1.33
N SER A 60 6.97 -0.80 1.63
CA SER A 60 7.92 -1.79 1.16
C SER A 60 7.85 -3.05 2.03
N LEU A 61 7.77 -4.21 1.39
CA LEU A 61 7.78 -5.52 2.02
C LEU A 61 9.03 -6.31 1.61
N SER A 62 9.38 -7.29 2.42
CA SER A 62 10.32 -8.33 1.98
C SER A 62 9.68 -9.21 0.90
N GLU A 63 10.49 -9.78 0.00
CA GLU A 63 10.05 -10.73 -1.03
C GLU A 63 9.16 -11.84 -0.44
N GLN A 64 9.62 -12.52 0.60
CA GLN A 64 8.86 -13.59 1.26
C GLN A 64 7.50 -13.12 1.79
N SER A 65 7.43 -11.91 2.37
CA SER A 65 6.17 -11.35 2.86
C SER A 65 5.24 -10.96 1.71
N PHE A 66 5.80 -10.43 0.63
CA PHE A 66 5.07 -10.04 -0.57
C PHE A 66 4.48 -11.28 -1.28
N ASP A 67 5.27 -12.33 -1.47
CA ASP A 67 4.84 -13.58 -2.08
C ASP A 67 3.72 -14.22 -1.26
N HIS A 68 3.92 -14.36 0.06
CA HIS A 68 2.90 -14.92 0.96
C HIS A 68 1.60 -14.09 0.92
N MET A 69 1.70 -12.76 0.92
CA MET A 69 0.55 -11.88 0.77
C MET A 69 -0.14 -12.06 -0.57
N SER A 70 0.62 -12.20 -1.66
CA SER A 70 0.10 -12.34 -3.02
C SER A 70 -0.60 -13.69 -3.21
N GLU A 71 -0.03 -14.78 -2.67
CA GLU A 71 -0.64 -16.11 -2.66
C GLU A 71 -1.97 -16.13 -1.90
N HIS A 72 -2.04 -15.39 -0.79
CA HIS A 72 -3.24 -15.29 0.04
C HIS A 72 -4.17 -14.13 -0.33
N TRP A 73 -3.93 -13.45 -1.46
CA TRP A 73 -4.66 -12.25 -1.84
C TRP A 73 -6.17 -12.45 -1.95
N GLU A 74 -6.57 -13.57 -2.57
CA GLU A 74 -7.97 -13.99 -2.81
C GLU A 74 -8.48 -15.00 -1.76
N SER A 75 -7.71 -15.28 -0.71
CA SER A 75 -8.11 -16.23 0.33
C SER A 75 -9.18 -15.64 1.25
N GLU A 76 -10.27 -16.37 1.47
CA GLU A 76 -11.27 -16.01 2.49
C GLU A 76 -10.62 -15.99 3.89
N GLY A 77 -10.91 -14.96 4.69
CA GLY A 77 -10.35 -14.82 6.04
C GLY A 77 -9.04 -14.05 6.11
N ARG A 78 -8.57 -13.47 4.99
CA ARG A 78 -7.37 -12.64 4.91
C ARG A 78 -7.37 -11.45 5.88
N GLU A 79 -8.54 -10.94 6.24
CA GLU A 79 -8.71 -9.90 7.26
C GLU A 79 -8.15 -10.31 8.64
N ASN A 80 -8.01 -11.62 8.88
CA ASN A 80 -7.43 -12.19 10.10
C ASN A 80 -5.96 -12.57 9.96
N CYS A 81 -5.34 -12.37 8.80
CA CYS A 81 -3.90 -12.61 8.61
C CYS A 81 -3.09 -11.69 9.54
N GLU A 82 -2.00 -12.24 10.06
CA GLU A 82 -1.04 -11.47 10.85
C GLU A 82 -0.50 -10.31 10.00
N ALA A 83 -0.33 -9.16 10.64
CA ALA A 83 0.15 -7.98 9.95
C ALA A 83 1.59 -8.19 9.47
N TYR A 84 1.87 -7.80 8.23
CA TYR A 84 3.23 -7.84 7.71
C TYR A 84 4.04 -6.65 8.23
N PHE A 85 5.32 -6.89 8.48
CA PHE A 85 6.27 -5.82 8.72
C PHE A 85 6.68 -5.18 7.40
N GLY A 86 6.69 -3.85 7.35
CA GLY A 86 7.12 -3.12 6.17
C GLY A 86 7.50 -1.67 6.47
N TRP A 87 8.18 -1.06 5.51
CA TRP A 87 8.66 0.32 5.60
C TRP A 87 7.71 1.27 4.87
N LEU A 88 7.23 2.30 5.56
CA LEU A 88 6.35 3.30 4.95
C LEU A 88 7.11 4.14 3.92
N MET A 89 6.63 4.14 2.68
CA MET A 89 7.23 4.85 1.53
C MET A 89 6.41 6.06 1.08
N THR A 90 5.35 6.40 1.81
CA THR A 90 4.53 7.58 1.53
C THR A 90 4.75 8.67 2.56
N ASN A 91 5.05 9.88 2.08
CA ASN A 91 5.03 11.08 2.91
C ASN A 91 3.58 11.51 3.13
N LEU A 92 3.16 11.59 4.39
CA LEU A 92 1.81 12.03 4.76
C LEU A 92 1.84 13.54 5.06
N PRO A 93 1.40 14.41 4.13
CA PRO A 93 1.31 15.83 4.43
C PRO A 93 0.32 16.00 5.60
N CYS A 94 0.70 16.81 6.60
CA CYS A 94 0.03 17.03 7.90
C CYS A 94 0.53 16.18 9.09
N TYR A 95 1.45 15.23 8.88
CA TYR A 95 2.20 14.56 9.96
C TYR A 95 3.68 15.00 9.93
N PRO A 96 4.38 15.08 11.07
CA PRO A 96 5.83 15.29 11.08
C PRO A 96 6.52 14.16 10.29
N GLU A 97 7.66 14.46 9.63
CA GLU A 97 8.29 13.61 8.59
C GLU A 97 8.14 12.11 8.82
N THR A 98 7.31 11.45 8.00
CA THR A 98 7.01 10.01 8.10
C THR A 98 7.89 9.15 7.22
N MET A 99 8.73 9.74 6.36
CA MET A 99 9.64 9.01 5.47
C MET A 99 10.77 8.37 6.29
N HIS A 100 11.05 7.09 6.05
CA HIS A 100 12.13 6.32 6.71
C HIS A 100 12.01 6.10 8.24
N THR A 101 10.79 6.08 8.79
CA THR A 101 10.60 5.70 10.20
C THR A 101 10.33 4.20 10.35
N GLU A 102 11.00 3.53 11.31
CA GLU A 102 10.73 2.14 11.78
C GLU A 102 9.37 2.00 12.48
N ASN A 103 8.34 2.68 12.00
CA ASN A 103 7.01 2.50 12.55
C ASN A 103 6.48 1.19 11.99
N GLN A 104 6.18 0.27 12.91
CA GLN A 104 5.50 -1.00 12.65
C GLN A 104 4.13 -0.67 12.03
N CYS A 105 4.09 -0.44 10.70
CA CYS A 105 2.86 -0.26 9.97
C CYS A 105 2.25 -1.64 9.84
N SER A 106 1.37 -1.97 10.78
CA SER A 106 0.57 -3.18 10.71
C SER A 106 -0.41 -3.03 9.55
N ILE A 107 -0.01 -3.52 8.37
CA ILE A 107 -0.93 -3.75 7.27
C ILE A 107 -1.77 -4.96 7.68
N SER A 108 -2.80 -4.73 8.49
CA SER A 108 -3.90 -5.67 8.59
C SER A 108 -4.55 -5.65 7.22
N ALA A 109 -4.54 -6.79 6.55
CA ALA A 109 -5.02 -6.99 5.19
C ALA A 109 -6.55 -6.87 5.08
N CYS A 110 -7.16 -5.98 5.85
CA CYS A 110 -8.60 -5.77 5.94
C CYS A 110 -9.16 -4.94 4.78
N TRP A 111 -8.31 -4.31 3.94
CA TRP A 111 -8.80 -3.35 2.91
C TRP A 111 -8.17 -3.44 1.53
N ALA A 112 -7.41 -4.49 1.22
CA ALA A 112 -7.06 -4.76 -0.17
C ALA A 112 -8.05 -5.78 -0.75
N SER A 113 -9.32 -5.42 -0.77
CA SER A 113 -10.35 -6.22 -1.43
C SER A 113 -10.19 -6.09 -2.96
N PRO A 114 -10.44 -7.14 -3.76
CA PRO A 114 -10.48 -7.09 -5.24
C PRO A 114 -11.54 -6.12 -5.81
N THR A 115 -12.34 -5.50 -4.95
CA THR A 115 -13.60 -4.85 -5.30
C THR A 115 -13.51 -3.32 -5.23
N SER A 116 -12.55 -2.70 -5.91
CA SER A 116 -12.77 -1.34 -6.46
C SER A 116 -13.67 -1.43 -7.71
N PHE A 117 -14.84 -2.04 -7.56
CA PHE A 117 -15.95 -1.95 -8.51
C PHE A 117 -17.27 -2.11 -7.73
N SER A 118 -17.54 -1.15 -6.86
CA SER A 118 -18.94 -0.82 -6.54
C SER A 118 -19.34 0.32 -7.47
N GLY A 119 -20.40 0.07 -8.23
CA GLY A 119 -20.85 0.93 -9.31
C GLY A 119 -21.04 2.39 -8.90
N ALA A 120 -20.44 3.27 -9.68
CA ALA A 120 -21.04 4.56 -9.98
C ALA A 120 -21.66 4.44 -11.38
N ILE A 121 -22.98 4.70 -11.41
CA ILE A 121 -23.96 4.75 -12.52
C ILE A 121 -24.32 3.47 -13.27
#